data_AF-A0A6P1AHF7-F1
#
_entry.id   AF-A0A6P1AHF7-F1
#
_cell.length_a   1.000
_cell.length_b   1.000
_cell.length_c   1.000
_cell.angle_alpha   90.00
_cell.angle_beta   90.00
_cell.angle_gamma   90.00
#
_symmetry.space_group_name_H-M   'P 1'
#
loop_
_entity.id
_entity.type
_entity.pdbx_description
1 polymer ?
#
loop_
_entity_poly.entity_id
_entity_poly.type
_entity_poly.pdbx_seq_one_letter_code
_entity_poly.pdbx_strand_id
1 'polypeptide(L)'
;MRQLELQLNTSESKFTTAKLIELWCAEPIFFASRELSDTYYTEGTIGNYALAYALGWARSPYRLTGKATGKPTYLEDLTPLANQSYILPAWSTNNVSFRFERFNALSDAYWYSMTNNRVATAREDLTLVRTGKKPSSFRPSNFPQTGRLRMIERNNRFQTIVFGNFELPEYIRVGKFMSKVRVEITQEFPIRQLPEGDYHCNTYLSSADLPPNLQMLAFDVISIPPVSLLKNLRFRGTAWQIGNFILPSNLNFCGGRNDR
;
A
#
# COMPACT_ATOMS: atom_id res chain seq x y z
N MET A 1 -29.76 50.19 -4.87
CA MET A 1 -29.72 48.77 -4.45
C MET A 1 -28.41 48.18 -4.92
N ARG A 2 -27.44 47.95 -4.01
CA ARG A 2 -26.18 47.28 -4.34
C ARG A 2 -26.42 45.78 -4.30
N GLN A 3 -26.30 45.15 -5.46
CA GLN A 3 -26.35 43.71 -5.63
C GLN A 3 -25.13 43.13 -4.90
N LEU A 4 -25.36 42.39 -3.82
CA LEU A 4 -24.32 41.62 -3.12
C LEU A 4 -23.88 40.50 -4.07
N GLU A 5 -22.75 40.71 -4.74
CA GLU A 5 -22.02 39.63 -5.39
C GLU A 5 -21.59 38.64 -4.30
N LEU A 6 -22.25 37.49 -4.28
CA LEU A 6 -21.79 36.31 -3.56
C LEU A 6 -20.44 35.92 -4.14
N GLN A 7 -19.36 36.34 -3.49
CA GLN A 7 -18.04 35.79 -3.72
C GLN A 7 -18.08 34.31 -3.33
N LEU A 8 -18.30 33.44 -4.32
CA LEU A 8 -17.92 32.04 -4.19
C LEU A 8 -16.41 32.03 -3.98
N ASN A 9 -15.98 31.89 -2.73
CA ASN A 9 -14.63 31.46 -2.40
C ASN A 9 -14.45 30.06 -3.02
N THR A 10 -14.09 30.03 -4.29
CA THR A 10 -13.60 28.86 -4.99
C THR A 10 -12.21 28.63 -4.44
N SER A 11 -12.11 27.82 -3.40
CA SER A 11 -10.83 27.28 -2.99
C SER A 11 -10.28 26.52 -4.18
N GLU A 12 -9.27 27.09 -4.84
CA GLU A 12 -8.65 26.50 -6.03
C GLU A 12 -8.32 25.03 -5.77
N SER A 13 -8.72 24.16 -6.69
CA SER A 13 -8.46 22.74 -6.57
C SER A 13 -6.95 22.49 -6.58
N LYS A 14 -6.45 21.95 -5.47
CA LYS A 14 -5.06 21.54 -5.24
C LYS A 14 -4.40 20.79 -6.41
N PHE A 15 -5.19 20.05 -7.18
CA PHE A 15 -4.78 19.36 -8.39
C PHE A 15 -5.66 19.81 -9.56
N THR A 16 -5.07 20.00 -10.74
CA THR A 16 -5.77 20.40 -11.96
C THR A 16 -6.11 19.21 -12.85
N THR A 17 -5.23 18.22 -12.91
CA THR A 17 -5.40 17.01 -13.73
C THR A 17 -5.24 15.74 -12.90
N ALA A 18 -5.90 14.68 -13.38
CA ALA A 18 -5.78 13.33 -12.85
C ALA A 18 -5.59 12.33 -13.99
N LYS A 19 -4.72 11.34 -13.78
CA LYS A 19 -4.41 10.29 -14.74
C LYS A 19 -4.99 8.96 -14.23
N LEU A 20 -5.79 8.30 -15.06
CA LEU A 20 -6.21 6.92 -14.84
C LEU A 20 -5.12 6.00 -15.37
N ILE A 21 -4.63 5.13 -14.49
CA ILE A 21 -3.52 4.22 -14.75
C ILE A 21 -4.01 2.79 -14.65
N GLU A 22 -3.59 1.97 -15.61
CA GLU A 22 -3.64 0.52 -15.51
C GLU A 22 -2.29 -0.04 -15.04
N LEU A 23 -2.36 -0.96 -14.10
CA LEU A 23 -1.23 -1.70 -13.55
C LEU A 23 -1.36 -3.16 -13.98
N TRP A 24 -0.43 -3.64 -14.81
CA TRP A 24 -0.38 -5.03 -15.24
C TRP A 24 0.71 -5.80 -14.48
N CYS A 25 0.31 -6.87 -13.80
CA CYS A 25 1.23 -7.70 -13.00
C CYS A 25 2.04 -8.65 -13.89
N ALA A 26 3.29 -8.31 -14.18
CA ALA A 26 4.20 -9.17 -14.94
C ALA A 26 4.68 -10.36 -14.11
N GLU A 27 4.83 -10.15 -12.80
CA GLU A 27 5.25 -11.13 -11.81
C GLU A 27 4.19 -11.25 -10.70
N PRO A 28 4.13 -12.39 -9.98
CA PRO A 28 3.22 -12.54 -8.85
C PRO A 28 3.54 -11.56 -7.72
N ILE A 29 2.52 -10.92 -7.14
CA ILE A 29 2.70 -9.88 -6.11
C ILE A 29 2.35 -10.42 -4.72
N PHE A 30 3.23 -10.14 -3.76
CA PHE A 30 3.08 -10.55 -2.37
C PHE A 30 3.19 -9.38 -1.40
N PHE A 31 2.22 -9.23 -0.48
CA PHE A 31 2.23 -8.21 0.59
C PHE A 31 2.07 -8.77 2.00
N ALA A 32 1.62 -10.02 2.18
CA ALA A 32 1.19 -10.55 3.48
C ALA A 32 0.16 -9.64 4.18
N SER A 33 -0.87 -9.25 3.43
CA SER A 33 -2.02 -8.48 3.93
C SER A 33 -2.68 -9.11 5.15
N ARG A 34 -2.72 -10.45 5.23
CA ARG A 34 -3.24 -11.21 6.38
C ARG A 34 -2.37 -12.43 6.63
N GLU A 35 -2.24 -12.82 7.89
CA GLU A 35 -1.48 -14.01 8.29
C GLU A 35 -2.40 -14.95 9.07
N LEU A 36 -2.54 -16.19 8.62
CA LEU A 36 -3.38 -17.21 9.26
C LEU A 36 -2.60 -18.51 9.37
N SER A 37 -2.19 -18.86 10.59
CA SER A 37 -1.35 -20.03 10.86
C SER A 37 -0.07 -20.02 10.00
N ASP A 38 0.16 -21.04 9.19
CA ASP A 38 1.31 -21.17 8.29
C ASP A 38 1.11 -20.51 6.92
N THR A 39 -0.02 -19.81 6.71
CA THR A 39 -0.41 -19.27 5.41
C THR A 39 -0.50 -17.73 5.44
N TYR A 40 0.21 -17.10 4.51
CA TYR A 40 0.31 -15.66 4.35
C TYR A 40 -0.47 -15.22 3.12
N TYR A 41 -1.47 -14.37 3.32
CA TYR A 41 -2.41 -13.96 2.31
C TYR A 41 -2.11 -12.56 1.80
N THR A 42 -2.15 -12.38 0.49
CA THR A 42 -2.23 -11.06 -0.15
C THR A 42 -3.67 -10.82 -0.57
N GLU A 43 -4.22 -9.67 -0.19
CA GLU A 43 -5.55 -9.24 -0.64
C GLU A 43 -5.52 -8.78 -2.10
N GLY A 44 -6.67 -8.81 -2.77
CA GLY A 44 -6.80 -8.46 -4.18
C GLY A 44 -6.74 -6.96 -4.48
N THR A 45 -5.83 -6.24 -3.84
CA THR A 45 -5.70 -4.78 -3.89
C THR A 45 -4.24 -4.38 -3.71
N ILE A 46 -3.82 -3.24 -4.26
CA ILE A 46 -2.48 -2.69 -4.01
C ILE A 46 -2.63 -1.37 -3.24
N GLY A 47 -2.08 -1.30 -2.04
CA GLY A 47 -2.17 -0.10 -1.19
C GLY A 47 -1.48 1.10 -1.84
N ASN A 48 -2.03 2.29 -1.64
CA ASN A 48 -1.46 3.52 -2.19
C ASN A 48 -0.08 3.85 -1.61
N TYR A 49 0.18 3.53 -0.35
CA TYR A 49 1.51 3.76 0.23
C TYR A 49 2.52 2.88 -0.51
N ALA A 50 2.23 1.59 -0.69
CA ALA A 50 3.11 0.72 -1.47
C ALA A 50 3.37 1.25 -2.89
N LEU A 51 2.35 1.81 -3.56
CA LEU A 51 2.52 2.43 -4.87
C LEU A 51 3.39 3.69 -4.82
N ALA A 52 3.21 4.57 -3.83
CA ALA A 52 4.03 5.77 -3.67
C ALA A 52 5.51 5.44 -3.47
N TYR A 53 5.82 4.40 -2.68
CA TYR A 53 7.20 3.90 -2.56
C TYR A 53 7.70 3.28 -3.86
N ALA A 54 6.88 2.47 -4.55
CA ALA A 54 7.26 1.81 -5.79
C ALA A 54 7.49 2.76 -6.96
N LEU A 55 6.80 3.90 -6.98
CA LEU A 55 6.97 5.00 -7.93
C LEU A 55 8.20 5.87 -7.61
N GLY A 56 8.88 5.63 -6.48
CA GLY A 56 10.02 6.43 -6.04
C GLY A 56 9.65 7.81 -5.52
N TRP A 57 8.38 8.04 -5.17
CA TRP A 57 7.92 9.31 -4.62
C TRP A 57 8.28 9.47 -3.14
N ALA A 58 8.19 8.38 -2.37
CA ALA A 58 8.48 8.39 -0.94
C ALA A 58 9.99 8.54 -0.68
N ARG A 59 10.36 9.41 0.27
CA ARG A 59 11.76 9.63 0.65
C ARG A 59 12.16 8.66 1.77
N SER A 60 12.58 7.45 1.41
CA SER A 60 12.98 6.42 2.38
C SER A 60 14.42 5.96 2.18
N PRO A 61 15.20 5.71 3.24
CA PRO A 61 16.52 5.11 3.10
C PRO A 61 16.41 3.65 2.63
N TYR A 62 17.41 3.17 1.88
CA TYR A 62 17.46 1.78 1.43
C TYR A 62 17.43 0.77 2.59
N ARG A 63 18.06 1.11 3.72
CA ARG A 63 18.11 0.25 4.90
C ARG A 63 18.00 1.10 6.16
N LEU A 64 17.04 0.75 7.01
CA LEU A 64 16.96 1.26 8.37
C LEU A 64 18.01 0.56 9.25
N THR A 65 18.67 1.32 10.12
CA THR A 65 19.72 0.83 11.01
C THR A 65 19.47 1.24 12.47
N GLY A 66 19.99 0.46 13.41
CA GLY A 66 19.90 0.77 14.84
C GLY A 66 18.45 0.79 15.34
N LYS A 67 18.09 1.80 16.13
CA LYS A 67 16.75 1.93 16.75
C LYS A 67 15.60 2.17 15.74
N ALA A 68 15.93 2.60 14.53
CA ALA A 68 14.94 2.76 13.46
C ALA A 68 14.51 1.41 12.85
N THR A 69 15.28 0.34 13.08
CA THR A 69 14.99 -1.00 12.57
C THR A 69 13.68 -1.51 13.19
N GLY A 70 12.58 -1.44 12.42
CA GLY A 70 11.25 -1.90 12.84
C GLY A 70 10.25 -0.78 13.19
N LYS A 71 10.64 0.50 13.10
CA LYS A 71 9.70 1.63 13.23
C LYS A 71 9.26 2.08 11.83
N PRO A 72 7.97 2.01 11.47
CA PRO A 72 7.47 2.57 10.21
C PRO A 72 7.56 4.11 10.24
N THR A 73 8.09 4.71 9.18
CA THR A 73 8.28 6.17 9.03
C THR A 73 7.39 6.78 7.94
N TYR A 74 6.20 6.21 7.70
CA TYR A 74 5.31 6.63 6.60
C TYR A 74 5.00 8.13 6.59
N LEU A 75 4.80 8.73 7.78
CA LEU A 75 4.55 10.17 7.90
C LEU A 75 5.75 10.95 7.36
N GLU A 76 6.95 10.68 7.88
CA GLU A 76 8.19 11.35 7.47
C GLU A 76 8.50 11.15 5.98
N ASP A 77 8.28 9.93 5.47
CA ASP A 77 8.59 9.55 4.08
C ASP A 77 7.61 10.15 3.06
N LEU A 78 6.34 10.33 3.42
CA LEU A 78 5.26 10.78 2.52
C LEU A 78 4.89 12.26 2.68
N THR A 79 5.20 12.91 3.80
CA THR A 79 4.97 14.35 4.03
C THR A 79 5.53 15.25 2.91
N PRO A 80 6.73 15.00 2.33
CA PRO A 80 7.24 15.83 1.23
C PRO A 80 6.35 15.83 -0.02
N LEU A 81 5.52 14.80 -0.21
CA LEU A 81 4.59 14.69 -1.34
C LEU A 81 3.27 15.42 -1.09
N ALA A 82 3.02 15.85 0.14
CA ALA A 82 1.83 16.59 0.50
C ALA A 82 1.73 17.82 -0.41
N ASN A 83 0.67 17.85 -1.21
CA ASN A 83 0.37 18.92 -2.17
C ASN A 83 1.09 18.91 -3.51
N GLN A 84 1.90 17.89 -3.81
CA GLN A 84 2.49 17.75 -5.13
C GLN A 84 1.84 16.62 -5.94
N SER A 85 1.59 15.49 -5.29
CA SER A 85 0.98 14.31 -5.91
C SER A 85 0.24 13.47 -4.91
N TYR A 86 -0.68 12.67 -5.42
CA TYR A 86 -1.40 11.68 -4.63
C TYR A 86 -1.80 10.51 -5.52
N ILE A 87 -1.87 9.31 -4.97
CA ILE A 87 -2.30 8.12 -5.69
C ILE A 87 -3.34 7.37 -4.86
N LEU A 88 -4.38 6.88 -5.52
CA LEU A 88 -5.36 6.01 -4.89
C LEU A 88 -4.83 4.59 -4.71
N PRO A 89 -5.33 3.84 -3.72
CA PRO A 89 -5.14 2.40 -3.71
C PRO A 89 -5.64 1.80 -5.01
N ALA A 90 -4.89 0.87 -5.59
CA ALA A 90 -5.31 0.23 -6.83
C ALA A 90 -6.35 -0.87 -6.55
N TRP A 91 -7.43 -0.83 -7.31
CA TRP A 91 -8.51 -1.81 -7.28
C TRP A 91 -8.53 -2.62 -8.57
N SER A 92 -9.08 -3.83 -8.55
CA SER A 92 -9.25 -4.61 -9.77
C SER A 92 -10.64 -4.38 -10.37
N THR A 93 -10.70 -4.27 -11.69
CA THR A 93 -11.95 -4.18 -12.45
C THR A 93 -12.60 -5.56 -12.65
N ASN A 94 -11.78 -6.62 -12.61
CA ASN A 94 -12.20 -8.00 -12.82
C ASN A 94 -11.95 -8.84 -11.56
N ASN A 95 -12.33 -10.11 -11.62
CA ASN A 95 -11.96 -11.06 -10.57
C ASN A 95 -10.44 -11.23 -10.50
N VAL A 96 -9.89 -11.04 -9.30
CA VAL A 96 -8.45 -11.23 -9.05
C VAL A 96 -8.14 -12.71 -8.97
N SER A 97 -7.19 -13.16 -9.77
CA SER A 97 -6.65 -14.52 -9.71
C SER A 97 -5.51 -14.60 -8.70
N PHE A 98 -5.44 -15.72 -7.98
CA PHE A 98 -4.43 -15.93 -6.94
C PHE A 98 -3.71 -17.24 -7.16
N ARG A 99 -2.45 -17.26 -6.74
CA ARG A 99 -1.62 -18.47 -6.74
C ARG A 99 -1.21 -18.82 -5.33
N PHE A 100 -1.15 -20.11 -5.05
CA PHE A 100 -0.62 -20.63 -3.81
C PHE A 100 0.74 -21.26 -4.07
N GLU A 101 1.75 -20.80 -3.34
CA GLU A 101 3.08 -21.40 -3.36
C GLU A 101 3.49 -21.80 -1.95
N ARG A 102 4.28 -22.87 -1.83
CA ARG A 102 4.97 -23.20 -0.59
C ARG A 102 6.33 -22.54 -0.60
N PHE A 103 6.71 -21.94 0.51
CA PHE A 103 8.08 -21.47 0.69
C PHE A 103 8.77 -22.31 1.75
N ASN A 104 10.07 -22.48 1.56
CA ASN A 104 10.97 -23.09 2.51
C ASN A 104 12.21 -22.19 2.62
N ALA A 105 12.38 -21.60 3.80
CA ALA A 105 13.52 -20.78 4.19
C ALA A 105 14.44 -21.53 5.17
N LEU A 106 14.28 -22.85 5.31
CA LEU A 106 15.24 -23.70 6.00
C LEU A 106 16.61 -23.59 5.33
N SER A 107 17.65 -23.85 6.11
CA SER A 107 19.02 -23.82 5.62
C SER A 107 19.29 -24.98 4.66
N ASP A 108 20.01 -24.69 3.56
CA ASP A 108 20.57 -25.68 2.63
C ASP A 108 21.80 -26.42 3.19
N ALA A 109 22.01 -26.41 4.51
CA ALA A 109 23.12 -27.11 5.14
C ALA A 109 22.97 -28.64 4.98
N TYR A 110 24.11 -29.33 4.86
CA TYR A 110 24.16 -30.80 4.75
C TYR A 110 23.44 -31.52 5.91
N TRP A 111 23.35 -30.86 7.07
CA TRP A 111 22.58 -31.33 8.20
C TRP A 111 21.89 -30.14 8.88
N TYR A 112 20.62 -30.30 9.22
CA TYR A 112 19.92 -29.36 10.10
C TYR A 112 18.96 -30.09 11.05
N SER A 113 18.60 -29.42 12.16
CA SER A 113 17.59 -29.89 13.11
C SER A 113 16.75 -28.74 13.63
N MET A 114 15.44 -28.97 13.75
CA MET A 114 14.55 -28.04 14.45
C MET A 114 14.82 -28.14 15.95
N THR A 115 15.22 -27.02 16.56
CA THR A 115 15.51 -26.90 17.99
C THR A 115 14.64 -25.77 18.57
N ASN A 116 14.65 -25.58 19.89
CA ASN A 116 13.78 -24.61 20.54
C ASN A 116 13.99 -23.19 19.98
N ASN A 117 13.00 -22.69 19.23
CA ASN A 117 12.99 -21.39 18.55
C ASN A 117 14.12 -21.16 17.52
N ARG A 118 14.57 -22.22 16.83
CA ARG A 118 15.74 -22.15 15.92
C ARG A 118 15.86 -23.34 14.98
N VAL A 119 16.46 -23.10 13.80
CA VAL A 119 17.07 -24.15 12.96
C VAL A 119 18.56 -24.26 13.27
N ALA A 120 19.00 -25.40 13.80
CA ALA A 120 20.43 -25.69 14.00
C ALA A 120 21.01 -26.27 12.71
N THR A 121 22.17 -25.79 12.27
CA THR A 121 22.77 -26.13 10.96
C THR A 121 24.16 -26.76 11.06
N ALA A 122 24.74 -26.83 12.25
CA ALA A 122 26.01 -27.51 12.53
C ALA A 122 25.78 -28.65 13.53
N ARG A 123 26.34 -29.83 13.27
CA ARG A 123 26.19 -31.00 14.15
C ARG A 123 26.87 -30.77 15.50
N GLU A 124 27.95 -30.00 15.50
CA GLU A 124 28.76 -29.65 16.67
C GLU A 124 27.96 -28.81 17.68
N ASP A 125 26.94 -28.08 17.22
CA ASP A 125 26.07 -27.29 18.09
C ASP A 125 25.34 -28.16 19.13
N LEU A 126 24.90 -29.37 18.73
CA LEU A 126 24.26 -30.32 19.65
C LEU A 126 25.21 -30.78 20.76
N THR A 127 26.46 -31.08 20.41
CA THR A 127 27.48 -31.48 21.38
C THR A 127 27.87 -30.34 22.30
N LEU A 128 28.00 -29.11 21.77
CA LEU A 128 28.31 -27.92 22.55
C LEU A 128 27.21 -27.62 23.58
N VAL A 129 25.94 -27.73 23.17
CA VAL A 129 24.78 -27.59 24.05
C VAL A 129 24.81 -28.63 25.19
N ARG A 130 25.12 -29.90 24.90
CA ARG A 130 25.26 -30.96 25.93
C ARG A 130 26.39 -30.67 26.92
N THR A 131 27.44 -29.97 26.49
CA THR A 131 28.56 -29.54 27.36
C THR A 131 28.31 -28.21 28.08
N GLY A 132 27.13 -27.60 27.95
CA GLY A 132 26.80 -26.32 28.58
C GLY A 132 27.41 -25.08 27.93
N LYS A 133 28.10 -25.22 26.78
CA LYS A 133 28.66 -24.09 26.01
C LYS A 133 27.61 -23.53 25.04
N LYS A 134 27.57 -22.20 24.89
CA LYS A 134 26.70 -21.54 23.90
C LYS A 134 27.36 -21.62 22.51
N PRO A 135 26.77 -22.31 21.52
CA PRO A 135 27.32 -22.30 20.17
C PRO A 135 27.23 -20.89 19.56
N SER A 136 28.16 -20.55 18.66
CA SER A 136 28.17 -19.26 17.95
C SER A 136 26.91 -19.06 17.13
N SER A 137 26.29 -20.17 16.71
CA SER A 137 25.07 -20.15 15.94
C SER A 137 23.89 -19.63 16.77
N PHE A 138 23.83 -19.76 18.12
CA PHE A 138 22.65 -19.84 19.02
C PHE A 138 21.52 -18.78 18.96
N ARG A 139 21.52 -17.78 18.08
CA ARG A 139 20.47 -16.74 18.04
C ARG A 139 19.07 -17.31 17.74
N PRO A 140 18.09 -17.25 18.66
CA PRO A 140 16.72 -17.67 18.34
C PRO A 140 16.20 -16.92 17.11
N SER A 141 15.58 -17.66 16.19
CA SER A 141 14.99 -17.13 14.96
C SER A 141 13.49 -17.34 15.02
N ASN A 142 12.75 -16.33 15.47
CA ASN A 142 11.29 -16.37 15.51
C ASN A 142 10.67 -15.83 14.21
N PHE A 143 11.19 -16.27 13.07
CA PHE A 143 10.61 -16.00 11.76
C PHE A 143 10.20 -17.32 11.10
N PRO A 144 9.10 -17.32 10.33
CA PRO A 144 8.57 -18.53 9.73
C PRO A 144 9.58 -19.15 8.77
N GLN A 145 9.88 -20.43 8.98
CA GLN A 145 10.84 -21.19 8.17
C GLN A 145 10.17 -21.87 6.99
N THR A 146 8.90 -22.22 7.13
CA THR A 146 8.11 -22.88 6.09
C THR A 146 6.70 -22.36 6.15
N GLY A 147 6.03 -22.32 5.01
CA GLY A 147 4.62 -21.95 4.98
C GLY A 147 4.07 -21.90 3.56
N ARG A 148 2.90 -21.28 3.44
CA ARG A 148 2.20 -21.08 2.17
C ARG A 148 1.99 -19.60 1.93
N LEU A 149 2.16 -19.16 0.68
CA LEU A 149 1.91 -17.80 0.24
C LEU A 149 0.73 -17.83 -0.72
N ARG A 150 -0.33 -17.07 -0.43
CA ARG A 150 -1.32 -16.69 -1.44
C ARG A 150 -0.93 -15.34 -2.00
N MET A 151 -0.54 -15.33 -3.27
CA MET A 151 -0.10 -14.14 -3.99
C MET A 151 -1.08 -13.78 -5.10
N ILE A 152 -1.13 -12.50 -5.47
CA ILE A 152 -1.78 -12.07 -6.71
C ILE A 152 -0.99 -12.72 -7.85
N GLU A 153 -1.67 -13.44 -8.73
CA GLU A 153 -1.03 -14.13 -9.87
C GLU A 153 -0.63 -13.12 -10.97
N ARG A 154 0.22 -13.55 -11.90
CA ARG A 154 0.56 -12.82 -13.13
C ARG A 154 -0.68 -12.51 -13.95
N ASN A 155 -0.58 -11.54 -14.84
CA ASN A 155 -1.63 -11.08 -15.74
C ASN A 155 -2.86 -10.45 -15.10
N ASN A 156 -2.92 -10.37 -13.75
CA ASN A 156 -3.91 -9.52 -13.12
C ASN A 156 -3.70 -8.06 -13.54
N ARG A 157 -4.82 -7.34 -13.65
CA ARG A 157 -4.86 -5.92 -13.97
C ARG A 157 -5.57 -5.18 -12.85
N PHE A 158 -4.97 -4.06 -12.46
CA PHE A 158 -5.52 -3.13 -11.49
C PHE A 158 -5.62 -1.75 -12.11
N GLN A 159 -6.53 -0.94 -11.61
CA GLN A 159 -6.66 0.45 -11.98
C GLN A 159 -6.44 1.33 -10.75
N THR A 160 -5.83 2.49 -10.97
CA THR A 160 -5.67 3.52 -9.95
C THR A 160 -5.73 4.91 -10.59
N ILE A 161 -6.01 5.93 -9.79
CA ILE A 161 -5.99 7.33 -10.20
C ILE A 161 -4.82 8.01 -9.51
N VAL A 162 -4.01 8.70 -10.32
CA VAL A 162 -2.92 9.56 -9.88
C VAL A 162 -3.28 11.02 -10.08
N PHE A 163 -2.93 11.82 -9.10
CA PHE A 163 -3.08 13.27 -9.08
C PHE A 163 -1.71 13.94 -9.16
N GLY A 164 -1.66 15.06 -9.87
CA GLY A 164 -0.44 15.86 -10.03
C GLY A 164 0.37 15.50 -11.27
N ASN A 165 1.44 16.26 -11.48
CA ASN A 165 2.18 16.30 -12.76
C ASN A 165 3.44 15.43 -12.77
N PHE A 166 3.51 14.37 -11.97
CA PHE A 166 4.69 13.51 -11.96
C PHE A 166 4.78 12.68 -13.25
N GLU A 167 6.02 12.52 -13.73
CA GLU A 167 6.33 11.51 -14.72
C GLU A 167 6.22 10.12 -14.08
N LEU A 168 5.58 9.21 -14.80
CA LEU A 168 5.33 7.85 -14.33
C LEU A 168 6.29 6.92 -15.08
N PRO A 169 7.08 6.09 -14.37
CA PRO A 169 7.94 5.11 -15.02
C PRO A 169 7.09 4.01 -15.68
N GLU A 170 7.59 3.42 -16.76
CA GLU A 170 6.88 2.32 -17.45
C GLU A 170 6.75 1.07 -16.57
N TYR A 171 7.70 0.85 -15.66
CA TYR A 171 7.69 -0.27 -14.74
C TYR A 171 8.03 0.15 -13.32
N ILE A 172 7.35 -0.47 -12.36
CA ILE A 172 7.60 -0.32 -10.94
C ILE A 172 7.88 -1.68 -10.29
N ARG A 173 8.52 -1.64 -9.12
CA ARG A 173 8.82 -2.81 -8.29
C ARG A 173 7.99 -2.74 -7.02
N VAL A 174 7.07 -3.68 -6.84
CA VAL A 174 6.00 -3.60 -5.84
C VAL A 174 5.97 -4.86 -4.97
N GLY A 175 5.64 -4.69 -3.69
CA GLY A 175 5.47 -5.79 -2.75
C GLY A 175 6.77 -6.32 -2.15
N LYS A 176 6.64 -7.29 -1.25
CA LYS A 176 7.76 -7.85 -0.47
C LYS A 176 8.81 -8.56 -1.33
N PHE A 177 8.41 -9.05 -2.50
CA PHE A 177 9.30 -9.72 -3.46
C PHE A 177 9.76 -8.80 -4.59
N MET A 178 9.46 -7.49 -4.51
CA MET A 178 9.81 -6.51 -5.54
C MET A 178 9.35 -6.96 -6.94
N SER A 179 8.10 -7.41 -7.02
CA SER A 179 7.50 -7.94 -8.24
C SER A 179 7.38 -6.84 -9.29
N LYS A 180 7.71 -7.16 -10.53
CA LYS A 180 7.63 -6.22 -11.65
C LYS A 180 6.18 -6.00 -12.07
N VAL A 181 5.77 -4.73 -12.15
CA VAL A 181 4.45 -4.29 -12.59
C VAL A 181 4.62 -3.23 -13.67
N ARG A 182 3.91 -3.37 -14.78
CA ARG A 182 3.86 -2.35 -15.84
C ARG A 182 2.83 -1.29 -15.50
N VAL A 183 3.18 -0.04 -15.74
CA VAL A 183 2.34 1.13 -15.53
C VAL A 183 1.98 1.69 -16.89
N GLU A 184 0.68 1.80 -17.18
CA GLU A 184 0.17 2.35 -18.42
C GLU A 184 -0.85 3.45 -18.12
N ILE A 185 -0.63 4.65 -18.67
CA ILE A 185 -1.58 5.74 -18.55
C ILE A 185 -2.68 5.49 -19.58
N THR A 186 -3.88 5.17 -19.12
CA THR A 186 -5.01 4.89 -20.01
C THR A 186 -5.68 6.18 -20.46
N GLN A 187 -5.95 7.09 -19.51
CA GLN A 187 -6.71 8.32 -19.76
C GLN A 187 -6.21 9.44 -18.83
N GLU A 188 -6.36 10.69 -19.28
CA GLU A 188 -6.13 11.88 -18.48
C GLU A 188 -7.41 12.74 -18.45
N PHE A 189 -7.74 13.24 -17.27
CA PHE A 189 -8.98 13.96 -17.02
C PHE A 189 -8.71 15.30 -16.32
N PRO A 190 -9.46 16.36 -16.68
CA PRO A 190 -9.53 17.55 -15.85
C PRO A 190 -10.29 17.22 -14.55
N ILE A 191 -9.87 17.82 -13.44
CA ILE A 191 -10.55 17.69 -12.16
C ILE A 191 -11.60 18.79 -12.05
N ARG A 192 -12.87 18.39 -11.88
CA ARG A 192 -13.95 19.33 -11.61
C ARG A 192 -14.32 19.28 -10.13
N GLN A 193 -14.29 20.44 -9.48
CA GLN A 193 -14.75 20.58 -8.11
C GLN A 193 -16.28 20.57 -8.06
N LEU A 194 -16.83 19.73 -7.18
CA LEU A 194 -18.25 19.66 -6.89
C LEU A 194 -18.54 20.34 -5.54
N PRO A 195 -19.70 21.01 -5.41
CA PRO A 195 -20.10 21.63 -4.16
C PRO A 195 -20.34 20.59 -3.07
N GLU A 196 -20.55 21.06 -1.84
CA GLU A 196 -20.92 20.19 -0.73
C GLU A 196 -22.25 19.46 -1.04
N GLY A 197 -22.25 18.14 -0.88
CA GLY A 197 -23.42 17.32 -1.18
C GLY A 197 -23.21 15.85 -0.81
N ASP A 198 -24.21 15.02 -1.13
CA ASP A 198 -24.17 13.59 -0.91
C ASP A 198 -23.65 12.87 -2.17
N TYR A 199 -22.54 12.16 -2.02
CA TYR A 199 -21.84 11.52 -3.12
C TYR A 199 -21.53 10.06 -2.85
N HIS A 200 -21.26 9.33 -3.92
CA HIS A 200 -20.87 7.92 -3.88
C HIS A 200 -19.55 7.73 -4.63
N CYS A 201 -18.56 7.17 -3.92
CA CYS A 201 -17.25 6.84 -4.42
C CYS A 201 -17.10 5.31 -4.57
N ASN A 202 -16.87 4.86 -5.81
CA ASN A 202 -16.70 3.45 -6.14
C ASN A 202 -15.22 3.01 -6.18
N THR A 203 -14.28 3.92 -6.00
CA THR A 203 -12.85 3.59 -5.95
C THR A 203 -12.44 3.20 -4.54
N TYR A 204 -11.20 2.75 -4.39
CA TYR A 204 -10.64 2.47 -3.07
C TYR A 204 -10.00 3.72 -2.51
N LEU A 205 -10.16 3.92 -1.20
CA LEU A 205 -9.59 5.05 -0.47
C LEU A 205 -8.86 4.51 0.76
N SER A 206 -7.73 5.11 1.10
CA SER A 206 -7.04 4.82 2.36
C SER A 206 -7.75 5.54 3.50
N SER A 207 -8.06 4.84 4.59
CA SER A 207 -8.77 5.42 5.73
C SER A 207 -7.97 6.51 6.44
N ALA A 208 -6.64 6.46 6.37
CA ALA A 208 -5.76 7.47 6.98
C ALA A 208 -5.65 8.75 6.15
N ASP A 209 -6.07 8.74 4.88
CA ASP A 209 -5.87 9.83 3.93
C ASP A 209 -7.14 10.67 3.71
N LEU A 210 -8.23 10.29 4.38
CA LEU A 210 -9.49 11.02 4.33
C LEU A 210 -9.39 12.39 5.01
N PRO A 211 -10.06 13.42 4.48
CA PRO A 211 -10.09 14.72 5.10
C PRO A 211 -10.90 14.68 6.41
N PRO A 212 -10.51 15.48 7.44
CA PRO A 212 -11.10 15.40 8.77
C PRO A 212 -12.56 15.83 8.84
N ASN A 213 -13.01 16.69 7.91
CA ASN A 213 -14.38 17.22 7.88
C ASN A 213 -15.33 16.36 7.04
N LEU A 214 -14.91 15.19 6.56
CA LEU A 214 -15.74 14.32 5.75
C LEU A 214 -16.74 13.55 6.60
N GLN A 215 -18.03 13.71 6.33
CA GLN A 215 -19.04 12.88 6.97
C GLN A 215 -19.21 11.57 6.19
N MET A 216 -18.70 10.48 6.73
CA MET A 216 -18.88 9.14 6.15
C MET A 216 -20.27 8.59 6.52
N LEU A 217 -21.07 8.19 5.54
CA LEU A 217 -22.43 7.68 5.72
C LEU A 217 -22.47 6.15 5.68
N ALA A 218 -21.82 5.54 4.69
CA ALA A 218 -21.71 4.09 4.53
C ALA A 218 -20.45 3.73 3.77
N PHE A 219 -19.82 2.61 4.09
CA PHE A 219 -18.63 2.10 3.41
C PHE A 219 -18.40 0.63 3.76
N ASP A 220 -17.67 -0.08 2.91
CA ASP A 220 -17.09 -1.37 3.28
C ASP A 220 -15.61 -1.19 3.62
N VAL A 221 -15.09 -2.01 4.53
CA VAL A 221 -13.69 -1.97 4.97
C VAL A 221 -12.94 -3.20 4.46
N ILE A 222 -11.77 -2.97 3.88
CA ILE A 222 -10.75 -3.99 3.61
C ILE A 222 -9.64 -3.80 4.64
N SER A 223 -9.61 -4.67 5.64
CA SER A 223 -8.63 -4.60 6.73
C SER A 223 -7.29 -5.20 6.30
N ILE A 224 -6.33 -4.31 5.99
CA ILE A 224 -4.97 -4.66 5.63
C ILE A 224 -3.98 -3.68 6.29
N PRO A 225 -2.73 -4.12 6.56
CA PRO A 225 -1.65 -3.21 6.96
C PRO A 225 -1.09 -2.44 5.75
N PRO A 226 -0.49 -1.25 5.95
CA PRO A 226 -0.42 -0.52 7.22
C PRO A 226 -1.72 0.24 7.55
N VAL A 227 -2.57 0.50 6.55
CA VAL A 227 -3.79 1.28 6.68
C VAL A 227 -4.94 0.53 5.99
N SER A 228 -6.09 0.48 6.66
CA SER A 228 -7.29 -0.15 6.09
C SER A 228 -7.81 0.65 4.89
N LEU A 229 -8.34 -0.05 3.90
CA LEU A 229 -8.93 0.57 2.72
C LEU A 229 -10.45 0.61 2.86
N LEU A 230 -11.06 1.64 2.29
CA LEU A 230 -12.49 1.82 2.20
C LEU A 230 -12.92 1.65 0.74
N LYS A 231 -14.05 1.00 0.51
CA LYS A 231 -14.70 0.90 -0.80
C LYS A 231 -16.19 1.22 -0.68
N ASN A 232 -16.82 1.55 -1.81
CA ASN A 232 -18.25 1.90 -1.86
C ASN A 232 -18.62 3.02 -0.86
N LEU A 233 -17.75 4.03 -0.75
CA LEU A 233 -17.92 5.09 0.24
C LEU A 233 -19.05 6.03 -0.19
N ARG A 234 -20.11 6.08 0.61
CA ARG A 234 -21.11 7.15 0.59
C ARG A 234 -20.72 8.19 1.63
N PHE A 235 -20.63 9.44 1.21
CA PHE A 235 -20.19 10.53 2.08
C PHE A 235 -20.94 11.82 1.78
N ARG A 236 -20.97 12.71 2.77
CA ARG A 236 -21.37 14.10 2.63
C ARG A 236 -20.16 15.00 2.77
N GLY A 237 -19.99 15.92 1.82
CA GLY A 237 -18.87 16.86 1.81
C GLY A 237 -18.57 17.38 0.40
N THR A 238 -17.46 18.10 0.26
CA THR A 238 -16.98 18.55 -1.06
C THR A 238 -16.30 17.40 -1.81
N ALA A 239 -16.52 17.32 -3.12
CA ALA A 239 -16.05 16.21 -3.95
C ALA A 239 -15.30 16.68 -5.21
N TRP A 240 -14.54 15.78 -5.80
CA TRP A 240 -13.93 15.92 -7.11
C TRP A 240 -14.61 14.96 -8.08
N GLN A 241 -14.93 15.45 -9.27
CA GLN A 241 -15.36 14.65 -10.40
C GLN A 241 -14.21 14.49 -11.39
N ILE A 242 -13.93 13.24 -11.76
CA ILE A 242 -12.83 12.84 -12.63
C ILE A 242 -13.38 11.82 -13.63
N GLY A 243 -13.73 12.30 -14.82
CA GLY A 243 -14.51 11.50 -15.77
C GLY A 243 -15.79 10.98 -15.10
N ASN A 244 -15.90 9.66 -14.96
CA ASN A 244 -17.03 8.97 -14.34
C ASN A 244 -16.85 8.71 -12.83
N PHE A 245 -15.71 9.06 -12.25
CA PHE A 245 -15.40 8.84 -10.84
C PHE A 245 -15.72 10.08 -10.01
N ILE A 246 -16.30 9.85 -8.82
CA ILE A 246 -16.52 10.90 -7.82
C ILE A 246 -15.76 10.51 -6.56
N LEU A 247 -14.93 11.42 -6.05
CA LEU A 247 -14.05 11.18 -4.92
C LEU A 247 -14.19 12.31 -3.90
N PRO A 248 -13.92 12.07 -2.60
CA PRO A 248 -13.75 13.15 -1.65
C PRO A 248 -12.68 14.12 -2.14
N SER A 249 -12.96 15.42 -2.03
CA SER A 249 -11.94 16.44 -2.30
C SER A 249 -10.90 16.48 -1.17
N ASN A 250 -9.74 17.08 -1.42
CA ASN A 250 -8.68 17.30 -0.43
C ASN A 250 -8.07 16.02 0.16
N LEU A 251 -8.09 14.93 -0.59
CA LEU A 251 -7.33 13.73 -0.23
C LEU A 251 -5.83 14.06 -0.14
N ASN A 252 -5.18 13.53 0.89
CA ASN A 252 -3.76 13.73 1.12
C ASN A 252 -3.18 12.56 1.91
N PHE A 253 -1.93 12.19 1.64
CA PHE A 253 -1.25 11.19 2.44
C PHE A 253 -1.27 11.56 3.93
N CYS A 254 -1.55 10.58 4.78
CA CYS A 254 -1.67 10.72 6.23
C CYS A 254 -2.66 11.82 6.67
N GLY A 255 -3.66 12.13 5.84
CA GLY A 255 -4.69 13.13 6.11
C GLY A 255 -4.15 14.56 6.10
N GLY A 256 -2.98 14.78 5.50
CA GLY A 256 -2.31 16.08 5.46
C GLY A 256 -1.72 16.53 6.80
N ARG A 257 -1.47 15.57 7.71
CA ARG A 257 -0.72 15.82 8.93
C ARG A 257 0.74 16.07 8.56
N ASN A 258 1.16 17.33 8.62
CA ASN A 258 2.57 17.71 8.58
C ASN A 258 2.96 18.06 10.02
N ASP A 259 3.32 17.03 10.80
CA ASP A 259 3.81 17.08 12.18
C ASP A 259 2.89 17.72 13.25
N ARG A 260 2.56 16.89 14.25
CA ARG A 260 2.43 17.28 15.65
C ARG A 260 3.54 16.57 16.43
#